data_AF-Z9JFN1-F1
#
_entry.id   AF-Z9JFN1-F1
#
_cell.length_a   1.000
_cell.length_b   1.000
_cell.length_c   1.000
_cell.angle_alpha   90.00
_cell.angle_beta   90.00
_cell.angle_gamma   90.00
#
_symmetry.space_group_name_H-M   'P 1'
#
loop_
_entity.id
_entity.type
_entity.pdbx_description
1 polymer ?
#
loop_
_entity_poly.entity_id
_entity_poly.type
_entity_poly.pdbx_seq_one_letter_code
_entity_poly.pdbx_strand_id
1 'polypeptide(L)'
;MSGVNMRVVTTSKGVQMQIYSQRAVLESELMKLQIDVDVDGLNAGYPVGAIKYWDVVTDLVPGQYGLGLARRMTLVDANVSSSGRAVPPVSASKVA
;
A
#
# COMPACT_ATOMS: atom_id res chain seq x y z
N MET A 1 -2.39 8.53 -18.61
CA MET A 1 -1.28 9.23 -17.92
C MET A 1 -1.32 8.81 -16.47
N SER A 2 -0.23 8.27 -15.93
CA SER A 2 -0.14 7.94 -14.49
C SER A 2 -0.20 9.26 -13.71
N GLY A 3 -1.08 9.34 -12.70
CA GLY A 3 -1.31 10.56 -11.92
C GLY A 3 -0.21 10.86 -10.90
N VAL A 4 1.06 10.64 -11.26
CA VAL A 4 2.21 10.76 -10.37
C VAL A 4 2.60 12.24 -10.22
N ASN A 5 2.64 12.72 -8.98
CA ASN A 5 3.09 14.05 -8.61
C ASN A 5 4.54 13.98 -8.10
N MET A 6 5.37 14.97 -8.49
CA MET A 6 6.70 15.16 -7.95
C MET A 6 6.73 16.34 -7.00
N ARG A 7 7.28 16.14 -5.80
CA ARG A 7 7.63 17.20 -4.86
C ARG A 7 9.12 17.14 -4.51
N VAL A 8 9.72 18.31 -4.29
CA VAL A 8 11.08 18.42 -3.76
C VAL A 8 10.99 18.62 -2.26
N VAL A 9 11.69 17.79 -1.50
CA VAL A 9 11.80 17.92 -0.04
C VAL A 9 13.25 18.07 0.37
N THR A 10 13.49 18.83 1.43
CA THR A 10 14.83 18.94 2.02
C THR A 10 14.89 18.03 3.23
N THR A 11 15.84 17.09 3.23
CA THR A 11 16.09 16.22 4.36
C THR A 11 16.61 17.02 5.56
N SER A 12 16.55 16.43 6.75
CA SER A 12 17.12 17.02 7.97
C SER A 12 18.62 17.32 7.88
N LYS A 13 19.34 16.71 6.93
CA LYS A 13 20.76 16.94 6.66
C LYS A 13 21.00 18.02 5.59
N GLY A 14 19.96 18.72 5.14
CA GLY A 14 20.05 19.78 4.12
C GLY A 14 20.11 19.28 2.67
N VAL A 15 20.02 17.98 2.43
CA VAL A 15 20.04 17.41 1.08
C VAL A 15 18.64 17.50 0.47
N GLN A 16 18.54 18.05 -0.74
CA GLN A 16 17.29 18.06 -1.52
C GLN A 16 17.06 16.69 -2.16
N MET A 17 15.84 16.17 -2.02
CA MET A 17 15.41 14.90 -2.60
C MET A 17 14.09 15.09 -3.32
N GLN A 18 13.95 14.43 -4.47
CA GLN A 18 12.69 14.35 -5.19
C GLN A 18 11.90 13.15 -4.66
N ILE A 19 10.64 13.37 -4.33
CA ILE A 19 9.68 12.33 -3.98
C ILE A 19 8.61 12.32 -5.05
N TYR A 20 8.37 11.15 -5.63
CA TYR A 20 7.28 10.92 -6.55
C TYR A 20 6.18 10.16 -5.81
N SER A 21 4.94 10.61 -5.94
CA SER A 21 3.82 10.02 -5.24
C SER A 21 2.58 9.98 -6.12
N GLN A 22 1.77 8.95 -5.97
CA GLN A 22 0.51 8.77 -6.67
C GLN A 22 -0.62 8.67 -5.65
N ARG A 23 -1.67 9.46 -5.87
CA ARG A 23 -2.86 9.41 -5.04
C ARG A 23 -3.62 8.10 -5.26
N ALA A 24 -3.95 7.43 -4.17
CA ALA A 24 -4.70 6.19 -4.16
C ALA A 24 -5.80 6.22 -3.08
N VAL A 25 -6.68 5.22 -3.11
CA VAL A 25 -7.67 4.99 -2.06
C VAL A 25 -7.35 3.69 -1.37
N LEU A 26 -7.09 3.76 -0.07
CA LEU A 26 -6.95 2.61 0.81
C LEU A 26 -8.33 2.26 1.36
N GLU A 27 -8.71 0.99 1.24
CA GLU A 27 -10.00 0.47 1.70
C GLU A 27 -9.77 -0.70 2.65
N SER A 28 -10.46 -0.69 3.79
CA SER A 28 -10.57 -1.80 4.73
C SER A 28 -12.03 -2.00 5.11
N GLU A 29 -12.33 -3.06 5.87
CA GLU A 29 -13.70 -3.37 6.30
C GLU A 29 -14.37 -2.22 7.08
N LEU A 30 -13.58 -1.38 7.75
CA LEU A 30 -14.07 -0.33 8.64
C LEU A 30 -13.90 1.08 8.07
N MET A 31 -13.07 1.27 7.04
CA MET A 31 -12.75 2.61 6.57
C MET A 31 -12.32 2.66 5.10
N LYS A 32 -12.49 3.84 4.51
CA LYS A 32 -11.97 4.20 3.19
C LYS A 32 -11.27 5.54 3.30
N LEU A 33 -9.99 5.60 2.95
CA LEU A 33 -9.14 6.77 3.11
C LEU A 33 -8.35 7.05 1.84
N GLN A 34 -8.23 8.32 1.48
CA GLN A 34 -7.34 8.74 0.42
C GLN A 34 -5.91 8.87 0.95
N ILE A 35 -4.96 8.21 0.30
CA ILE A 35 -3.55 8.21 0.66
C ILE A 35 -2.68 8.60 -0.54
N ASP A 36 -1.45 9.06 -0.27
CA ASP A 36 -0.42 9.21 -1.28
C ASP A 36 0.55 8.03 -1.16
N VAL A 37 0.73 7.28 -2.26
CA VAL A 37 1.67 6.17 -2.35
C VAL A 37 2.94 6.66 -3.01
N ASP A 38 4.07 6.56 -2.31
CA ASP A 38 5.36 6.91 -2.88
C ASP A 38 5.77 5.88 -3.95
N VAL A 39 6.30 6.35 -5.08
CA VAL A 39 6.75 5.54 -6.21
C VAL A 39 8.17 5.96 -6.62
N ASP A 40 8.89 5.07 -7.30
CA ASP A 40 10.32 5.28 -7.59
C ASP A 40 10.60 6.37 -8.65
N GLY A 41 9.58 6.81 -9.40
CA GLY A 41 9.74 7.78 -10.48
C GLY A 41 8.43 8.18 -11.15
N LEU A 42 8.48 9.21 -11.98
CA LEU A 42 7.32 9.71 -12.75
C LEU A 42 6.64 8.61 -13.61
N ASN A 43 7.45 7.69 -14.14
CA ASN A 43 6.98 6.59 -14.99
C ASN A 43 6.69 5.29 -14.23
N ALA A 44 6.92 5.26 -12.91
CA ALA A 44 6.72 4.08 -12.06
C ALA A 44 5.32 4.06 -11.40
N GLY A 45 4.43 4.95 -11.80
CA GLY A 45 3.06 4.98 -11.30
C GLY A 45 2.26 3.75 -11.72
N TYR A 46 1.33 3.34 -10.87
CA TYR A 46 0.40 2.27 -11.16
C TYR A 46 -0.65 2.70 -12.20
N PRO A 47 -1.13 1.76 -13.05
CA PRO A 47 -2.24 2.01 -13.94
C PRO A 47 -3.49 2.50 -13.20
N VAL A 48 -4.26 3.39 -13.82
CA VAL A 48 -5.54 3.85 -13.24
C VAL A 48 -6.48 2.65 -13.09
N GLY A 49 -7.04 2.47 -11.90
CA GLY A 49 -7.91 1.34 -11.56
C GLY A 49 -7.17 0.06 -11.15
N ALA A 50 -5.83 0.06 -11.08
CA ALA A 50 -5.08 -1.05 -10.53
C ALA A 50 -5.42 -1.25 -9.04
N ILE A 51 -5.69 -2.50 -8.66
CA ILE A 51 -5.95 -2.89 -7.27
C ILE A 51 -4.72 -3.65 -6.76
N LYS A 52 -4.21 -3.21 -5.62
CA LYS A 52 -3.05 -3.78 -4.94
C LYS A 52 -3.39 -4.04 -3.47
N TYR A 53 -2.72 -5.02 -2.86
CA TYR A 53 -2.74 -5.18 -1.41
C TYR A 53 -1.48 -4.59 -0.80
N TRP A 54 -1.62 -3.96 0.37
CA TRP A 54 -0.46 -3.57 1.16
C TRP A 54 0.01 -4.75 1.99
N ASP A 55 1.22 -5.23 1.71
CA ASP A 55 1.91 -6.19 2.59
C ASP A 55 2.45 -5.47 3.83
N VAL A 56 1.55 -5.32 4.80
CA VAL A 56 1.84 -4.66 6.09
C VAL A 56 2.91 -5.43 6.87
N VAL A 57 2.95 -6.76 6.75
CA VAL A 57 3.87 -7.62 7.52
C VAL A 57 5.31 -7.36 7.09
N THR A 58 5.55 -7.32 5.78
CA THR A 58 6.88 -6.98 5.26
C THR A 58 7.30 -5.58 5.70
N ASP A 59 6.37 -4.65 5.85
CA ASP A 59 6.67 -3.27 6.26
C ASP A 59 6.80 -3.04 7.77
N LEU A 60 6.66 -4.07 8.60
CA LEU A 60 6.89 -3.95 10.03
C LEU A 60 8.38 -3.71 10.31
N VAL A 61 8.68 -2.63 11.04
CA VAL A 61 10.03 -2.30 11.51
C VAL A 61 10.01 -2.03 13.01
N PRO A 62 11.10 -2.32 13.74
CA PRO A 62 11.23 -1.92 15.13
C PRO A 62 11.16 -0.40 15.25
N GLY A 63 10.23 0.08 16.06
CA GLY A 63 10.06 1.48 16.44
C GLY A 63 10.33 1.72 17.92
N GLN A 64 10.36 2.98 18.32
CA GLN A 64 10.66 3.40 19.69
C GLN A 64 9.68 2.82 20.74
N TYR A 65 8.44 2.53 20.33
CA TYR A 65 7.36 2.07 21.21
C TYR A 65 6.84 0.66 20.85
N GLY A 66 7.63 -0.13 20.10
CA GLY A 66 7.20 -1.42 19.57
C GLY A 66 7.24 -1.44 18.05
N LEU A 67 6.41 -2.29 17.41
CA LEU A 67 6.38 -2.38 15.96
C LEU A 67 5.79 -1.10 15.35
N GLY A 68 6.47 -0.58 14.32
CA GLY A 68 6.00 0.52 13.49
C GLY A 68 5.95 0.11 12.02
N LEU A 69 5.37 0.98 11.19
CA LEU A 69 5.35 0.79 9.74
C LEU A 69 6.48 1.56 9.08
N ALA A 70 7.18 0.89 8.17
CA ALA A 70 8.13 1.50 7.26
C ALA A 70 7.43 2.43 6.28
N ARG A 71 8.17 3.40 5.74
CA ARG A 71 7.65 4.39 4.77
C ARG A 71 7.43 3.83 3.36
N ARG A 72 7.91 2.61 3.08
CA ARG A 72 7.98 2.05 1.72
C ARG A 72 6.64 1.61 1.15
N MET A 73 5.63 1.33 1.99
CA MET A 73 4.29 0.88 1.58
C MET A 73 4.33 -0.21 0.50
N THR A 74 4.84 -1.39 0.84
CA THR A 74 5.02 -2.50 -0.10
C THR A 74 3.69 -2.97 -0.66
N LEU A 75 3.43 -2.66 -1.94
CA LEU A 75 2.21 -3.01 -2.66
C LEU A 75 2.41 -4.27 -3.51
N VAL A 76 1.57 -5.27 -3.31
CA VAL A 76 1.58 -6.54 -4.06
C VAL A 76 0.32 -6.66 -4.92
N ASP A 77 0.41 -7.42 -6.00
CA ASP A 77 -0.73 -7.68 -6.87
C ASP A 77 -1.83 -8.46 -6.15
N ALA A 78 -3.09 -8.06 -6.40
CA ALA A 78 -4.24 -8.71 -5.79
C ALA A 78 -4.45 -10.17 -6.22
N ASN A 79 -3.65 -10.68 -7.15
CA ASN A 79 -3.83 -11.97 -7.79
C ASN A 79 -2.58 -12.86 -7.74
N VAL A 80 -1.93 -12.97 -6.57
CA VAL A 80 -1.15 -14.17 -6.25
C VAL A 80 -2.05 -15.07 -5.42
N SER A 81 -2.81 -15.91 -6.11
CA SER A 81 -3.53 -17.03 -5.53
C SER A 81 -2.55 -17.88 -4.71
N SER A 82 -2.62 -17.78 -3.39
CA SER A 82 -2.06 -18.79 -2.51
C SER A 82 -2.91 -20.05 -2.67
N SER A 83 -2.49 -20.91 -3.59
CA SER A 83 -2.56 -22.34 -3.32
C SER A 83 -1.80 -22.57 -2.01
N GLY A 84 -2.52 -22.69 -0.89
CA GLY A 84 -1.92 -23.13 0.37
C GLY A 84 -2.49 -22.61 1.68
N ARG A 85 -3.40 -21.63 1.71
CA ARG A 85 -4.07 -21.26 2.98
C ARG A 85 -5.56 -21.48 2.88
N ALA A 86 -6.00 -22.65 3.34
CA ALA A 86 -7.40 -23.02 3.43
C ALA A 86 -8.16 -21.98 4.27
N VAL A 87 -9.06 -21.25 3.62
CA VAL A 87 -10.14 -20.53 4.29
C VAL A 87 -11.19 -21.59 4.65
N PRO A 88 -11.61 -21.74 5.92
CA PRO A 88 -12.67 -22.69 6.24
C PRO A 88 -13.99 -22.19 5.60
N PRO A 89 -14.77 -23.06 4.95
CA PRO A 89 -16.05 -22.65 4.38
C PRO A 89 -17.04 -22.34 5.51
N VAL A 90 -17.50 -21.09 5.57
CA VAL A 90 -18.66 -20.74 6.39
C VAL A 90 -19.89 -21.31 5.69
N SER A 91 -20.45 -22.37 6.26
CA SER A 91 -21.69 -22.99 5.80
C SER A 91 -22.87 -22.11 6.22
N ALA A 92 -23.51 -21.43 5.27
CA ALA A 92 -24.80 -20.79 5.50
C ALA A 92 -25.90 -21.85 5.33
N SER A 93 -26.41 -22.36 6.46
CA SER A 93 -27.62 -23.18 6.47
C SER A 93 -28.82 -22.32 6.11
N LYS A 94 -29.54 -22.72 5.06
CA LYS A 94 -30.87 -22.19 4.72
C LYS A 94 -31.85 -22.63 5.81
N VAL A 95 -32.33 -21.70 6.63
CA VAL A 95 -33.46 -21.95 7.54
C VAL A 95 -34.74 -21.97 6.70
N ALA A 96 -35.58 -22.96 7.02
CA ALA A 96 -36.78 -23.40 6.31
C ALA A 96 -37.83 -22.31 6.06
#